data_AF-S8C1Z0-F1
#
_entry.id   AF-S8C1Z0-F1
#
_cell.length_a   1.000
_cell.length_b   1.000
_cell.length_c   1.000
_cell.angle_alpha   90.00
_cell.angle_beta   90.00
_cell.angle_gamma   90.00
#
_symmetry.space_group_name_H-M   'P 1'
#
loop_
_entity.id
_entity.type
_entity.pdbx_description
1 polymer ?
#
loop_
_entity_poly.entity_id
_entity_poly.type
_entity_poly.pdbx_seq_one_letter_code
_entity_poly.pdbx_strand_id
1 'polypeptide(L)'
;MKEEKKSKKNGLMSWLKLRKKDSGIGAVANSSEKSGGIKSGSSPPTPQAASINVDSEAGHSHSLVTESVDSIQIKHNEDAFDHRENLLEQDTSMADLKILDEIDLLKEQQKILSGELALHISALKLLSEEAVRNPKKDVQMEICNLKEEILKKKSEIAFLENQIRYSAMSHGRDKLEESNQAVNEQLIVQLNEKSLELEVKAADNRIIEDQLQKKISECEELQEMIRSLRQQLTNIPDKRSFNPLSSHIQNSTDTTSLLQKTQAAELEELRRKISELAGSKEELELRNMKLSEECSYAKGLASAAAVELKVLSEEVTKLMNDNSQLASELEAKKKSPTTQRRTTFPSTRKDGHPRKHDHQGPPSLSSDIKRELASSREREHSYEAALAEKEEIEVELRKKVEESKHREAYLENELANMWIQVAKLKNSGGGEDDESITNQKLDGFFV
;
A
#
# COMPACT_ATOMS: atom_id res chain seq x y z
N MET A 1 7.41 -56.67 -51.09
CA MET A 1 6.43 -57.19 -50.10
C MET A 1 7.10 -57.34 -48.76
N LYS A 2 6.72 -56.53 -47.76
CA LYS A 2 6.38 -56.95 -46.39
C LYS A 2 6.01 -55.68 -45.62
N GLU A 3 4.80 -55.73 -45.10
CA GLU A 3 4.04 -54.65 -44.49
C GLU A 3 4.12 -54.85 -42.98
N GLU A 4 4.68 -53.90 -42.24
CA GLU A 4 4.64 -53.89 -40.77
C GLU A 4 3.80 -52.72 -40.27
N LYS A 5 2.72 -53.10 -39.58
CA LYS A 5 1.71 -52.25 -38.97
C LYS A 5 2.29 -51.58 -37.71
N LYS A 6 2.37 -50.25 -37.69
CA LYS A 6 2.68 -49.49 -36.46
C LYS A 6 1.38 -49.03 -35.78
N SER A 7 1.19 -49.47 -34.55
CA SER A 7 0.15 -49.04 -33.61
C SER A 7 0.29 -47.56 -33.27
N LYS A 8 -0.74 -46.75 -33.58
CA LYS A 8 -0.91 -45.37 -33.12
C LYS A 8 -1.20 -45.37 -31.61
N LYS A 9 -0.22 -44.94 -30.81
CA LYS A 9 -0.47 -44.43 -29.46
C LYS A 9 -0.61 -42.91 -29.58
N ASN A 10 -1.84 -42.42 -29.38
CA ASN A 10 -2.15 -41.00 -29.39
C ASN A 10 -1.53 -40.36 -28.13
N GLY A 11 -0.44 -39.62 -28.32
CA GLY A 11 0.20 -38.83 -27.27
C GLY A 11 -0.72 -37.70 -26.79
N LEU A 12 -0.60 -37.40 -25.50
CA LEU A 12 -1.38 -36.56 -24.60
C LEU A 12 -1.54 -35.07 -24.98
N MET A 13 -1.33 -34.72 -26.26
CA MET A 13 -1.30 -33.35 -26.77
C MET A 13 -2.30 -33.12 -27.90
N SER A 14 -3.27 -34.03 -28.10
CA SER A 14 -4.26 -33.91 -29.20
C SER A 14 -5.38 -32.90 -28.94
N TRP A 15 -5.52 -32.37 -27.72
CA TRP A 15 -6.60 -31.42 -27.38
C TRP A 15 -6.22 -29.96 -27.59
N LEU A 16 -4.95 -29.63 -27.84
CA LEU A 16 -4.49 -28.28 -28.14
C LEU A 16 -4.42 -27.94 -29.63
N LYS A 17 -4.96 -28.78 -30.53
CA LYS A 17 -4.99 -28.47 -31.96
C LYS A 17 -6.37 -27.95 -32.38
N LEU A 18 -6.49 -26.62 -32.40
CA LEU A 18 -7.49 -25.89 -33.18
C LEU A 18 -7.39 -26.34 -34.65
N ARG A 19 -8.36 -27.15 -35.08
CA ARG A 19 -8.50 -27.56 -36.47
C ARG A 19 -9.08 -26.39 -37.28
N LYS A 20 -8.20 -25.62 -37.93
CA LYS A 20 -8.56 -24.75 -39.06
C LYS A 20 -9.29 -25.60 -40.12
N LYS A 21 -10.54 -25.24 -40.41
CA LYS A 21 -11.32 -25.81 -41.50
C LYS A 21 -11.20 -24.89 -42.70
N ASP A 22 -10.25 -25.20 -43.59
CA ASP A 22 -10.34 -24.80 -44.99
C ASP A 22 -11.09 -25.91 -45.74
N SER A 23 -12.23 -25.56 -46.33
CA SER A 23 -12.86 -26.32 -47.39
C SER A 23 -13.55 -25.31 -48.28
N GLY A 24 -12.87 -24.96 -49.38
CA GLY A 24 -13.44 -24.19 -50.46
C GLY A 24 -14.20 -25.07 -51.45
N ILE A 25 -14.94 -24.35 -52.31
CA ILE A 25 -15.55 -24.72 -53.60
C ILE A 25 -17.05 -25.02 -53.55
N GLY A 26 -17.83 -24.13 -54.18
CA GLY A 26 -19.23 -24.40 -54.52
C GLY A 26 -20.08 -23.20 -54.98
N ALA A 27 -19.63 -22.49 -56.02
CA ALA A 27 -20.42 -21.87 -57.11
C ALA A 27 -21.70 -20.99 -56.88
N VAL A 28 -21.83 -20.05 -57.84
CA VAL A 28 -23.04 -19.44 -58.43
C VAL A 28 -23.53 -18.06 -57.92
N ALA A 29 -23.26 -17.07 -58.78
CA ALA A 29 -24.02 -15.87 -59.19
C ALA A 29 -24.83 -15.05 -58.17
N ASN A 30 -24.55 -13.74 -58.09
CA ASN A 30 -25.37 -12.71 -58.77
C ASN A 30 -24.77 -11.29 -58.61
N SER A 31 -24.75 -10.55 -59.74
CA SER A 31 -25.04 -9.11 -59.97
C SER A 31 -25.39 -8.23 -58.76
N SER A 32 -25.15 -6.91 -58.66
CA SER A 32 -24.73 -5.81 -59.55
C SER A 32 -24.78 -4.52 -58.69
N GLU A 33 -24.31 -3.40 -59.25
CA GLU A 33 -24.68 -2.01 -58.92
C GLU A 33 -24.02 -1.24 -57.76
N LYS A 34 -22.86 -0.64 -58.08
CA LYS A 34 -22.68 0.81 -58.33
C LYS A 34 -23.57 1.79 -57.53
N SER A 35 -22.96 2.64 -56.69
CA SER A 35 -23.01 4.12 -56.80
C SER A 35 -22.63 4.85 -55.49
N GLY A 36 -21.78 5.88 -55.64
CA GLY A 36 -22.06 7.20 -55.07
C GLY A 36 -21.63 7.49 -53.64
N GLY A 37 -20.45 8.11 -53.48
CA GLY A 37 -19.94 8.54 -52.18
C GLY A 37 -20.43 9.90 -51.70
N ILE A 38 -20.03 10.26 -50.47
CA ILE A 38 -19.62 11.60 -50.03
C ILE A 38 -18.84 11.51 -48.70
N LYS A 39 -17.55 11.87 -48.81
CA LYS A 39 -16.66 12.63 -47.92
C LYS A 39 -16.88 12.71 -46.39
N SER A 40 -15.84 12.25 -45.68
CA SER A 40 -15.06 12.90 -44.60
C SER A 40 -15.73 13.24 -43.25
N GLY A 41 -15.10 13.01 -42.09
CA GLY A 41 -13.75 12.53 -41.81
C GLY A 41 -13.57 12.21 -40.32
N SER A 42 -12.80 11.16 -40.03
CA SER A 42 -12.32 10.83 -38.68
C SER A 42 -10.82 11.14 -38.57
N SER A 43 -10.45 11.53 -37.35
CA SER A 43 -9.13 11.89 -36.83
C SER A 43 -7.98 10.89 -37.09
N PRO A 44 -6.71 11.34 -36.93
CA PRO A 44 -5.52 10.73 -37.54
C PRO A 44 -4.90 9.56 -36.74
N PRO A 45 -3.96 8.81 -37.36
CA PRO A 45 -3.47 7.51 -36.87
C PRO A 45 -2.17 7.58 -36.07
N THR A 46 -2.02 6.63 -35.13
CA THR A 46 -0.77 6.27 -34.45
C THR A 46 -0.02 5.22 -35.28
N PRO A 47 1.32 5.34 -35.48
CA PRO A 47 2.05 4.41 -36.32
C PRO A 47 2.37 3.09 -35.58
N GLN A 48 2.23 2.02 -36.33
CA GLN A 48 2.46 0.63 -35.98
C GLN A 48 3.90 0.20 -36.33
N ALA A 49 4.35 -0.86 -35.63
CA ALA A 49 5.38 -1.85 -36.00
C ALA A 49 6.84 -1.54 -35.58
N ALA A 50 7.63 -2.51 -35.10
CA ALA A 50 7.53 -3.95 -35.34
C ALA A 50 8.08 -4.80 -34.18
N SER A 51 7.49 -6.02 -34.09
CA SER A 51 8.02 -7.32 -33.64
C SER A 51 9.51 -7.39 -33.33
N ILE A 52 9.98 -8.16 -32.33
CA ILE A 52 10.09 -9.64 -32.37
C ILE A 52 9.93 -10.26 -30.96
N ASN A 53 9.05 -11.27 -30.82
CA ASN A 53 8.97 -12.23 -29.70
C ASN A 53 10.17 -13.19 -29.74
N VAL A 54 10.74 -13.61 -28.60
CA VAL A 54 10.85 -15.04 -28.20
C VAL A 54 11.04 -15.17 -26.67
N ASP A 55 10.00 -15.71 -26.05
CA ASP A 55 9.90 -16.70 -24.97
C ASP A 55 10.96 -16.86 -23.86
N SER A 56 10.42 -16.78 -22.64
CA SER A 56 10.93 -17.42 -21.43
C SER A 56 10.56 -18.91 -21.42
N GLU A 57 11.49 -19.78 -21.05
CA GLU A 57 11.17 -21.12 -20.51
C GLU A 57 11.89 -21.29 -19.16
N ALA A 58 11.07 -21.45 -18.12
CA ALA A 58 11.46 -22.10 -16.88
C ALA A 58 11.18 -23.59 -17.02
N GLY A 59 12.15 -24.44 -16.68
CA GLY A 59 12.02 -25.90 -16.72
C GLY A 59 12.74 -26.56 -15.55
N HIS A 60 11.95 -27.15 -14.66
CA HIS A 60 12.33 -27.74 -13.39
C HIS A 60 12.71 -29.23 -13.51
N SER A 61 13.73 -29.63 -12.75
CA SER A 61 13.80 -30.82 -11.85
C SER A 61 13.92 -32.28 -12.35
N HIS A 62 14.40 -33.10 -11.39
CA HIS A 62 14.50 -34.57 -11.24
C HIS A 62 15.91 -35.15 -11.51
N SER A 63 16.58 -35.98 -10.67
CA SER A 63 16.16 -36.93 -9.64
C SER A 63 17.37 -37.45 -8.79
N LEU A 64 17.15 -37.63 -7.49
CA LEU A 64 17.71 -38.57 -6.46
C LEU A 64 19.06 -39.33 -6.65
N VAL A 65 19.88 -39.33 -5.59
CA VAL A 65 20.43 -40.48 -4.79
C VAL A 65 21.92 -40.29 -4.35
N THR A 66 22.13 -40.49 -3.02
CA THR A 66 23.34 -40.90 -2.24
C THR A 66 24.53 -39.96 -2.00
N GLU A 67 24.72 -39.66 -0.70
CA GLU A 67 25.95 -39.85 0.12
C GLU A 67 27.32 -39.46 -0.46
N SER A 68 27.97 -38.46 0.15
CA SER A 68 29.31 -38.57 0.76
C SER A 68 30.05 -37.22 0.80
N VAL A 69 30.84 -37.08 1.86
CA VAL A 69 31.77 -36.04 2.27
C VAL A 69 32.77 -35.67 1.17
N ASP A 70 33.01 -34.38 0.93
CA ASP A 70 34.32 -33.72 1.04
C ASP A 70 34.37 -32.35 0.35
N SER A 71 35.22 -31.50 0.92
CA SER A 71 35.59 -30.15 0.49
C SER A 71 36.02 -30.06 -0.98
N ILE A 72 35.92 -28.86 -1.59
CA ILE A 72 36.99 -28.20 -2.37
C ILE A 72 36.49 -27.01 -3.25
N GLN A 73 37.27 -25.92 -3.21
CA GLN A 73 37.54 -24.88 -4.24
C GLN A 73 36.47 -23.83 -4.64
N ILE A 74 36.71 -22.64 -4.08
CA ILE A 74 37.01 -21.37 -4.77
C ILE A 74 37.15 -21.50 -6.31
N LYS A 75 36.23 -20.85 -7.04
CA LYS A 75 36.52 -20.24 -8.36
C LYS A 75 35.90 -18.85 -8.41
N HIS A 76 36.79 -17.86 -8.44
CA HIS A 76 36.52 -16.50 -8.90
C HIS A 76 36.02 -16.53 -10.35
N ASN A 77 35.00 -15.72 -10.64
CA ASN A 77 34.83 -15.07 -11.93
C ASN A 77 34.39 -13.63 -11.62
N GLU A 78 35.31 -12.71 -11.82
CA GLU A 78 35.07 -11.27 -11.87
C GLU A 78 34.35 -10.94 -13.18
N ASP A 79 33.33 -10.09 -13.13
CA ASP A 79 33.34 -8.90 -13.98
C ASP A 79 32.40 -7.82 -13.45
N ALA A 80 33.02 -6.66 -13.23
CA ALA A 80 32.50 -5.29 -13.24
C ALA A 80 31.25 -4.95 -12.43
N PHE A 81 31.40 -4.22 -11.31
CA PHE A 81 30.72 -2.95 -11.07
C PHE A 81 31.38 -2.17 -9.91
N ASP A 82 31.76 -0.92 -10.23
CA ASP A 82 32.13 0.23 -9.40
C ASP A 82 32.82 0.06 -8.02
N HIS A 83 34.13 0.33 -8.02
CA HIS A 83 34.83 0.83 -6.84
C HIS A 83 34.67 2.35 -6.72
N ARG A 84 33.69 2.79 -5.93
CA ARG A 84 33.81 4.04 -5.19
C ARG A 84 32.87 3.99 -3.98
N GLU A 85 33.49 3.90 -2.81
CA GLU A 85 32.93 3.91 -1.44
C GLU A 85 33.29 2.65 -0.66
N ASN A 86 34.57 2.52 -0.30
CA ASN A 86 34.94 1.68 0.85
C ASN A 86 36.25 2.15 1.51
N LEU A 87 36.27 3.40 2.00
CA LEU A 87 37.38 3.90 2.81
C LEU A 87 36.93 4.50 4.15
N LEU A 88 35.65 4.35 4.52
CA LEU A 88 35.10 4.84 5.78
C LEU A 88 34.31 3.77 6.56
N GLU A 89 34.16 2.54 6.02
CA GLU A 89 33.37 1.47 6.64
C GLU A 89 34.23 0.37 7.30
N GLN A 90 35.54 0.34 7.01
CA GLN A 90 36.43 -0.72 7.50
C GLN A 90 36.87 -0.51 8.97
N ASP A 91 36.93 0.73 9.45
CA ASP A 91 37.32 1.02 10.84
C ASP A 91 36.16 0.82 11.82
N THR A 92 34.91 0.85 11.36
CA THR A 92 33.71 0.56 12.16
C THR A 92 33.34 -0.92 12.26
N SER A 93 34.07 -1.84 11.63
CA SER A 93 33.79 -3.30 11.71
C SER A 93 34.77 -4.05 12.63
N MET A 94 36.03 -3.61 12.69
CA MET A 94 37.06 -4.31 13.46
C MET A 94 36.95 -4.12 14.97
N ALA A 95 36.45 -2.97 15.43
CA ALA A 95 36.24 -2.72 16.85
C ALA A 95 35.00 -3.48 17.36
N ASP A 96 33.89 -3.43 16.63
CA ASP A 96 32.63 -4.08 17.03
C ASP A 96 32.73 -5.61 17.03
N LEU A 97 33.44 -6.20 16.07
CA LEU A 97 33.74 -7.64 16.09
C LEU A 97 34.63 -8.04 17.27
N LYS A 98 35.66 -7.23 17.59
CA LYS A 98 36.53 -7.49 18.75
C LYS A 98 35.79 -7.35 20.09
N ILE A 99 34.83 -6.42 20.17
CA ILE A 99 34.00 -6.22 21.37
C ILE A 99 33.00 -7.37 21.52
N LEU A 100 32.44 -7.88 20.43
CA LEU A 100 31.57 -9.06 20.46
C LEU A 100 32.33 -10.29 20.94
N ASP A 101 33.54 -10.52 20.41
CA ASP A 101 34.43 -11.59 20.86
C ASP A 101 34.82 -11.43 22.34
N GLU A 102 35.03 -10.20 22.81
CA GLU A 102 35.30 -9.89 24.22
C GLU A 102 34.09 -10.20 25.12
N ILE A 103 32.88 -9.84 24.68
CA ILE A 103 31.63 -10.15 25.39
C ILE A 103 31.41 -11.67 25.48
N ASP A 104 31.66 -12.40 24.39
CA ASP A 104 31.49 -13.85 24.37
C ASP A 104 32.55 -14.57 25.23
N LEU A 105 33.77 -14.05 25.29
CA LEU A 105 34.79 -14.51 26.24
C LEU A 105 34.35 -14.31 27.70
N LEU A 106 33.79 -13.14 28.05
CA LEU A 106 33.28 -12.85 29.39
C LEU A 106 32.10 -13.77 29.77
N LYS A 107 31.21 -14.09 28.81
CA LYS A 107 30.10 -15.05 29.03
C LYS A 107 30.63 -16.46 29.30
N GLU A 108 31.63 -16.92 28.56
CA GLU A 108 32.20 -18.25 28.78
C GLU A 108 32.92 -18.30 30.14
N GLN A 109 33.61 -17.24 30.55
CA GLN A 109 34.18 -17.13 31.91
C GLN A 109 33.09 -17.19 33.00
N GLN A 110 31.98 -16.46 32.84
CA GLN A 110 30.84 -16.51 33.76
C GLN A 110 30.27 -17.93 33.87
N LYS A 111 30.18 -18.64 32.75
CA LYS A 111 29.67 -20.01 32.67
C LYS A 111 30.60 -21.02 33.35
N ILE A 112 31.92 -20.89 33.16
CA ILE A 112 32.92 -21.71 33.85
C ILE A 112 32.83 -21.49 35.36
N LEU A 113 32.82 -20.23 35.82
CA LEU A 113 32.69 -19.89 37.24
C LEU A 113 31.38 -20.38 37.86
N SER A 114 30.28 -20.34 37.09
CA SER A 114 28.99 -20.89 37.52
C SER A 114 29.03 -22.41 37.69
N GLY A 115 29.73 -23.11 36.80
CA GLY A 115 29.99 -24.55 36.92
C GLY A 115 30.82 -24.88 38.17
N GLU A 116 31.89 -24.13 38.42
CA GLU A 116 32.70 -24.28 39.62
C GLU A 116 31.92 -23.97 40.90
N LEU A 117 31.12 -22.91 40.90
CA LEU A 117 30.22 -22.57 42.02
C LEU A 117 29.27 -23.73 42.32
N ALA A 118 28.72 -24.38 41.29
CA ALA A 118 27.88 -25.57 41.47
C ALA A 118 28.65 -26.75 42.08
N LEU A 119 29.91 -26.95 41.71
CA LEU A 119 30.79 -27.96 42.34
C LEU A 119 31.05 -27.64 43.81
N HIS A 120 31.38 -26.40 44.16
CA HIS A 120 31.58 -26.00 45.56
C HIS A 120 30.30 -26.14 46.40
N ILE A 121 29.15 -25.76 45.85
CA ILE A 121 27.84 -25.96 46.51
C ILE A 121 27.57 -27.46 46.73
N SER A 122 27.89 -28.30 45.76
CA SER A 122 27.70 -29.75 45.86
C SER A 122 28.66 -30.37 46.89
N ALA A 123 29.94 -29.98 46.89
CA ALA A 123 30.93 -30.41 47.87
C ALA A 123 30.54 -29.95 49.28
N LEU A 124 30.07 -28.72 49.43
CA LEU A 124 29.55 -28.19 50.69
C LEU A 124 28.35 -29.02 51.18
N LYS A 125 27.44 -29.41 50.29
CA LYS A 125 26.29 -30.25 50.63
C LYS A 125 26.73 -31.62 51.13
N LEU A 126 27.65 -32.28 50.44
CA LEU A 126 28.19 -33.59 50.85
C LEU A 126 28.92 -33.53 52.19
N LEU A 127 29.79 -32.53 52.38
CA LEU A 127 30.50 -32.35 53.65
C LEU A 127 29.54 -31.97 54.78
N SER A 128 28.48 -31.19 54.50
CA SER A 128 27.45 -30.88 55.50
C SER A 128 26.67 -32.12 55.93
N GLU A 129 26.37 -33.03 54.99
CA GLU A 129 25.71 -34.30 55.28
C GLU A 129 26.64 -35.24 56.07
N GLU A 130 27.93 -35.25 55.73
CA GLU A 130 28.94 -36.02 56.44
C GLU A 130 29.23 -35.49 57.85
N ALA A 131 29.19 -34.17 58.04
CA ALA A 131 29.34 -33.54 59.35
C ALA A 131 28.17 -33.88 60.31
N VAL A 132 26.97 -34.13 59.78
CA VAL A 132 25.81 -34.60 60.57
C VAL A 132 26.01 -36.06 61.01
N ARG A 133 26.60 -36.90 60.16
CA ARG A 133 26.93 -38.30 60.50
C ARG A 133 28.15 -38.43 61.42
N ASN A 134 29.13 -37.55 61.28
CA ASN A 134 30.41 -37.61 61.98
C ASN A 134 31.01 -36.20 62.19
N PRO A 135 30.73 -35.54 63.33
CA PRO A 135 31.08 -34.14 63.59
C PRO A 135 32.56 -33.97 63.99
N LYS A 136 33.48 -34.24 63.06
CA LYS A 136 34.91 -33.96 63.24
C LYS A 136 35.18 -32.46 63.04
N LYS A 137 36.12 -31.90 63.84
CA LYS A 137 36.53 -30.49 63.73
C LYS A 137 37.08 -30.15 62.34
N ASP A 138 37.78 -31.08 61.71
CA ASP A 138 38.38 -30.88 60.38
C ASP A 138 37.32 -30.68 59.29
N VAL A 139 36.24 -31.47 59.32
CA VAL A 139 35.10 -31.35 58.37
C VAL A 139 34.37 -30.01 58.56
N GLN A 140 34.25 -29.54 59.80
CA GLN A 140 33.65 -28.24 60.09
C GLN A 140 34.51 -27.07 59.57
N MET A 141 35.84 -27.18 59.63
CA MET A 141 36.74 -26.18 59.05
C MET A 141 36.63 -26.15 57.51
N GLU A 142 36.56 -27.31 56.86
CA GLU A 142 36.41 -27.41 55.40
C GLU A 142 35.06 -26.84 54.91
N ILE A 143 33.97 -27.07 55.66
CA ILE A 143 32.66 -26.45 55.42
C ILE A 143 32.74 -24.92 55.53
N CYS A 144 33.41 -24.38 56.54
CA CYS A 144 33.58 -22.94 56.69
C CYS A 144 34.40 -22.34 55.53
N ASN A 145 35.48 -23.02 55.10
CA ASN A 145 36.28 -22.58 53.97
C ASN A 145 35.48 -22.59 52.65
N LEU A 146 34.74 -23.66 52.36
CA LEU A 146 33.89 -23.75 51.16
C LEU A 146 32.80 -22.69 51.13
N LYS A 147 32.23 -22.30 52.28
CA LYS A 147 31.27 -21.19 52.36
C LYS A 147 31.91 -19.86 51.97
N GLU A 148 33.13 -19.61 52.41
CA GLU A 148 33.87 -18.39 52.05
C GLU A 148 34.20 -18.37 50.55
N GLU A 149 34.66 -19.49 49.99
CA GLU A 149 34.92 -19.65 48.55
C GLU A 149 33.66 -19.47 47.70
N ILE A 150 32.52 -20.01 48.13
CA ILE A 150 31.21 -19.81 47.49
C ILE A 150 30.84 -18.33 47.45
N LEU A 151 31.06 -17.58 48.54
CA LEU A 151 30.77 -16.15 48.58
C LEU A 151 31.70 -15.37 47.64
N LYS A 152 32.99 -15.70 47.60
CA LYS A 152 33.96 -15.11 46.67
C LYS A 152 33.53 -15.35 45.22
N LYS A 153 33.23 -16.58 44.83
CA LYS A 153 32.79 -16.91 43.44
C LYS A 153 31.46 -16.26 43.07
N LYS A 154 30.51 -16.14 44.01
CA LYS A 154 29.28 -15.38 43.78
C LYS A 154 29.54 -13.91 43.49
N SER A 155 30.48 -13.29 44.20
CA SER A 155 30.84 -11.90 43.94
C SER A 155 31.55 -11.71 42.59
N GLU A 156 32.38 -12.68 42.19
CA GLU A 156 33.06 -12.68 40.89
C GLU A 156 32.09 -12.85 39.72
N ILE A 157 31.10 -13.75 39.85
CA ILE A 157 30.02 -13.89 38.87
C ILE A 157 29.22 -12.59 38.75
N ALA A 158 28.85 -11.97 39.87
CA ALA A 158 28.14 -10.69 39.86
C ALA A 158 28.95 -9.54 39.25
N PHE A 159 30.29 -9.57 39.40
CA PHE A 159 31.18 -8.61 38.75
C PHE A 159 31.19 -8.81 37.23
N LEU A 160 31.35 -10.04 36.74
CA LEU A 160 31.30 -10.37 35.31
C LEU A 160 29.94 -10.04 34.69
N GLU A 161 28.83 -10.32 35.38
CA GLU A 161 27.49 -9.95 34.93
C GLU A 161 27.34 -8.44 34.71
N ASN A 162 27.89 -7.64 35.62
CA ASN A 162 27.89 -6.19 35.48
C ASN A 162 28.82 -5.72 34.36
N GLN A 163 29.96 -6.39 34.15
CA GLN A 163 30.89 -6.08 33.06
C GLN A 163 30.30 -6.41 31.68
N ILE A 164 29.63 -7.56 31.54
CA ILE A 164 28.88 -7.94 30.33
C ILE A 164 27.77 -6.92 30.05
N ARG A 165 27.05 -6.50 31.09
CA ARG A 165 26.01 -5.47 30.95
C ARG A 165 26.59 -4.12 30.51
N TYR A 166 27.69 -3.69 31.12
CA TYR A 166 28.31 -2.39 30.81
C TYR A 166 28.94 -2.38 29.41
N SER A 167 29.62 -3.45 29.01
CA SER A 167 30.18 -3.60 27.65
C SER A 167 29.08 -3.66 26.58
N ALA A 168 28.00 -4.41 26.82
CA ALA A 168 26.83 -4.44 25.93
C ALA A 168 26.08 -3.10 25.85
N MET A 169 26.14 -2.26 26.89
CA MET A 169 25.52 -0.93 26.90
C MET A 169 26.43 0.17 26.33
N SER A 170 27.75 -0.02 26.35
CA SER A 170 28.72 1.00 25.93
C SER A 170 28.88 1.07 24.42
N HIS A 171 28.85 -0.05 23.71
CA HIS A 171 29.16 -0.11 22.28
C HIS A 171 28.19 -1.04 21.54
N GLY A 172 27.31 -0.44 20.73
CA GLY A 172 26.60 -1.17 19.66
C GLY A 172 25.08 -1.18 19.72
N ARG A 173 24.43 -0.59 20.73
CA ARG A 173 22.96 -0.56 20.76
C ARG A 173 22.39 0.36 19.67
N ASP A 174 22.91 1.57 19.55
CA ASP A 174 22.29 2.59 18.69
C ASP A 174 22.39 2.23 17.20
N LYS A 175 23.55 1.76 16.71
CA LYS A 175 23.76 1.45 15.29
C LYS A 175 23.14 0.12 14.84
N LEU A 176 23.17 -0.92 15.68
CA LEU A 176 22.61 -2.23 15.35
C LEU A 176 21.09 -2.26 15.50
N GLU A 177 20.54 -1.57 16.51
CA GLU A 177 19.09 -1.45 16.69
C GLU A 177 18.49 -0.60 15.58
N GLU A 178 19.15 0.50 15.15
CA GLU A 178 18.72 1.32 14.01
C GLU A 178 18.79 0.57 12.66
N SER A 179 19.84 -0.23 12.43
CA SER A 179 19.92 -1.08 11.23
C SER A 179 18.84 -2.18 11.20
N ASN A 180 18.58 -2.83 12.35
CA ASN A 180 17.52 -3.83 12.46
C ASN A 180 16.12 -3.21 12.37
N GLN A 181 15.94 -2.00 12.90
CA GLN A 181 14.71 -1.21 12.78
C GLN A 181 14.40 -0.91 11.31
N ALA A 182 15.39 -0.43 10.55
CA ALA A 182 15.24 -0.13 9.13
C ALA A 182 14.91 -1.38 8.29
N VAL A 183 15.57 -2.51 8.57
CA VAL A 183 15.27 -3.80 7.90
C VAL A 183 13.86 -4.29 8.25
N ASN A 184 13.43 -4.14 9.50
CA ASN A 184 12.08 -4.53 9.92
C ASN A 184 11.00 -3.63 9.30
N GLU A 185 11.23 -2.31 9.25
CA GLU A 185 10.35 -1.37 8.55
C GLU A 185 10.24 -1.70 7.07
N GLN A 186 11.35 -2.04 6.41
CA GLN A 186 11.33 -2.47 5.01
C GLN A 186 10.56 -3.77 4.81
N LEU A 187 10.72 -4.75 5.72
CA LEU A 187 9.99 -6.02 5.67
C LEU A 187 8.49 -5.82 5.89
N ILE A 188 8.09 -4.93 6.81
CA ILE A 188 6.69 -4.55 7.04
C ILE A 188 6.09 -3.93 5.78
N VAL A 189 6.81 -3.02 5.13
CA VAL A 189 6.36 -2.40 3.87
C VAL A 189 6.17 -3.45 2.78
N GLN A 190 7.13 -4.36 2.59
CA GLN A 190 7.01 -5.43 1.60
C GLN A 190 5.86 -6.40 1.91
N LEU A 191 5.63 -6.71 3.18
CA LEU A 191 4.53 -7.58 3.60
C LEU A 191 3.18 -6.90 3.33
N ASN A 192 3.06 -5.60 3.62
CA ASN A 192 1.87 -4.83 3.32
C ASN A 192 1.62 -4.72 1.81
N GLU A 193 2.66 -4.48 1.01
CA GLU A 193 2.58 -4.44 -0.45
C GLU A 193 2.12 -5.80 -1.02
N LYS A 194 2.71 -6.90 -0.52
CA LYS A 194 2.28 -8.26 -0.90
C LYS A 194 0.87 -8.59 -0.45
N SER A 195 0.46 -8.13 0.73
CA SER A 195 -0.90 -8.29 1.22
C SER A 195 -1.90 -7.56 0.31
N LEU A 196 -1.61 -6.32 -0.08
CA LEU A 196 -2.44 -5.55 -0.99
C LEU A 196 -2.52 -6.22 -2.38
N GLU A 197 -1.39 -6.70 -2.92
CA GLU A 197 -1.36 -7.43 -4.19
C GLU A 197 -2.26 -8.67 -4.16
N LEU A 198 -2.24 -9.42 -3.06
CA LEU A 198 -3.09 -10.59 -2.87
C LEU A 198 -4.57 -10.22 -2.70
N GLU A 199 -4.88 -9.13 -2.01
CA GLU A 199 -6.24 -8.63 -1.85
C GLU A 199 -6.85 -8.23 -3.21
N VAL A 200 -6.08 -7.54 -4.05
CA VAL A 200 -6.50 -7.18 -5.41
C VAL A 200 -6.77 -8.45 -6.24
N LYS A 201 -5.86 -9.43 -6.23
CA LYS A 201 -6.07 -10.69 -6.94
C LYS A 201 -7.28 -11.47 -6.41
N ALA A 202 -7.51 -11.45 -5.10
CA ALA A 202 -8.65 -12.10 -4.49
C ALA A 202 -9.97 -11.41 -4.90
N ALA A 203 -9.98 -10.07 -4.98
CA ALA A 203 -11.13 -9.32 -5.47
C ALA A 203 -11.44 -9.63 -6.94
N ASP A 204 -10.43 -9.70 -7.81
CA ASP A 204 -10.58 -10.09 -9.21
C ASP A 204 -11.14 -11.51 -9.33
N ASN A 205 -10.60 -12.46 -8.56
CA ASN A 205 -11.11 -13.83 -8.52
C ASN A 205 -12.58 -13.88 -8.10
N ARG A 206 -12.96 -13.10 -7.07
CA ARG A 206 -14.36 -12.99 -6.63
C ARG A 206 -15.27 -12.43 -7.71
N ILE A 207 -14.83 -11.41 -8.46
CA ILE A 207 -15.59 -10.87 -9.60
C ILE A 207 -15.78 -11.93 -10.68
N ILE A 208 -14.74 -12.71 -10.98
CA ILE A 208 -14.82 -13.80 -11.96
C ILE A 208 -15.82 -14.87 -11.49
N GLU A 209 -15.79 -15.23 -10.20
CA GLU A 209 -16.75 -16.16 -9.59
C GLU A 209 -18.19 -15.63 -9.70
N ASP A 210 -18.43 -14.35 -9.39
CA ASP A 210 -19.75 -13.73 -9.49
C ASP A 210 -20.25 -13.70 -10.95
N GLN A 211 -19.37 -13.39 -11.91
CA GLN A 211 -19.71 -13.44 -13.34
C GLN A 211 -20.05 -14.86 -13.80
N LEU A 212 -19.28 -15.85 -13.34
CA LEU A 212 -19.52 -17.25 -13.64
C LEU A 212 -20.87 -17.70 -13.06
N GLN A 213 -21.15 -17.36 -11.80
CA GLN A 213 -22.40 -17.70 -11.14
C GLN A 213 -23.61 -17.07 -11.84
N LYS A 214 -23.50 -15.81 -12.25
CA LYS A 214 -24.53 -15.13 -13.07
C LYS A 214 -24.80 -15.88 -14.38
N LYS A 215 -23.74 -16.33 -15.06
CA LYS A 215 -23.87 -17.09 -16.31
C LYS A 215 -24.46 -18.48 -16.08
N ILE A 216 -24.17 -19.13 -14.95
CA ILE A 216 -24.79 -20.39 -14.55
C ILE A 216 -26.29 -20.19 -14.38
N SER A 217 -26.74 -19.18 -13.62
CA SER A 217 -28.17 -18.90 -13.43
C SER A 217 -28.88 -18.57 -14.75
N GLU A 218 -28.28 -17.77 -15.63
CA GLU A 218 -28.82 -17.50 -16.97
C GLU A 218 -28.98 -18.80 -17.79
N CYS A 219 -28.00 -19.70 -17.71
CA CYS A 219 -28.09 -21.01 -18.37
C CYS A 219 -29.20 -21.88 -17.77
N GLU A 220 -29.39 -21.86 -16.45
CA GLU A 220 -30.46 -22.58 -15.77
C GLU A 220 -31.84 -22.08 -16.18
N GLU A 221 -32.04 -20.75 -16.23
CA GLU A 221 -33.28 -20.11 -16.71
C GLU A 221 -33.58 -20.49 -18.17
N LEU A 222 -32.56 -20.43 -19.04
CA LEU A 222 -32.71 -20.85 -20.44
C LEU A 222 -33.02 -22.34 -20.56
N GLN A 223 -32.39 -23.19 -19.76
CA GLN A 223 -32.70 -24.62 -19.72
C GLN A 223 -34.14 -24.87 -19.23
N GLU A 224 -34.63 -24.11 -18.27
CA GLU A 224 -36.00 -24.18 -17.80
C GLU A 224 -37.00 -23.71 -18.86
N MET A 225 -36.71 -22.62 -19.57
CA MET A 225 -37.50 -22.17 -20.70
C MET A 225 -37.55 -23.23 -21.81
N ILE A 226 -36.41 -23.84 -22.16
CA ILE A 226 -36.35 -24.95 -23.13
C ILE A 226 -37.19 -26.13 -22.63
N ARG A 227 -37.12 -26.47 -21.35
CA ARG A 227 -37.92 -27.54 -20.75
C ARG A 227 -39.42 -27.24 -20.84
N SER A 228 -39.82 -26.02 -20.53
CA SER A 228 -41.20 -25.54 -20.63
C SER A 228 -41.70 -25.60 -22.08
N LEU A 229 -40.93 -25.08 -23.04
CA LEU A 229 -41.28 -25.14 -24.47
C LEU A 229 -41.37 -26.56 -25.00
N ARG A 230 -40.46 -27.46 -24.59
CA ARG A 230 -40.54 -28.89 -24.93
C ARG A 230 -41.80 -29.53 -24.35
N GLN A 231 -42.13 -29.20 -23.10
CA GLN A 231 -43.35 -29.69 -22.44
C GLN A 231 -44.61 -29.20 -23.15
N GLN A 232 -44.64 -27.93 -23.56
CA GLN A 232 -45.73 -27.37 -24.39
C GLN A 232 -45.85 -28.11 -25.72
N LEU A 233 -44.73 -28.41 -26.39
CA LEU A 233 -44.74 -29.18 -27.64
C LEU A 233 -45.27 -30.61 -27.46
N THR A 234 -44.93 -31.29 -26.36
CA THR A 234 -45.45 -32.63 -26.04
C THR A 234 -46.89 -32.62 -25.55
N ASN A 235 -47.33 -31.52 -24.93
CA ASN A 235 -48.70 -31.35 -24.44
C ASN A 235 -49.68 -30.93 -25.53
N ILE A 236 -49.22 -30.59 -26.74
CA ILE A 236 -50.07 -30.47 -27.93
C ILE A 236 -50.44 -31.91 -28.30
N PRO A 237 -51.66 -32.41 -27.99
CA PRO A 237 -52.06 -33.73 -28.41
C PRO A 237 -52.26 -33.68 -29.93
N ASP A 238 -51.87 -34.74 -30.63
CA ASP A 238 -52.14 -34.93 -32.04
C ASP A 238 -53.63 -34.64 -32.34
N LYS A 239 -53.91 -33.44 -32.85
CA LYS A 239 -55.19 -33.06 -33.44
C LYS A 239 -55.34 -33.73 -34.81
N ARG A 240 -55.35 -35.06 -34.79
CA ARG A 240 -56.12 -35.88 -35.73
C ARG A 240 -56.78 -36.95 -34.88
N SER A 241 -58.06 -36.74 -34.61
CA SER A 241 -59.12 -37.76 -34.48
C SER A 241 -60.15 -37.41 -33.40
N PHE A 242 -61.41 -37.30 -33.85
CA PHE A 242 -62.69 -37.36 -33.13
C PHE A 242 -63.29 -36.15 -32.38
N ASN A 243 -64.22 -35.52 -33.11
CA ASN A 243 -65.61 -35.14 -32.81
C ASN A 243 -66.05 -34.32 -31.56
N PRO A 244 -67.03 -33.41 -31.74
CA PRO A 244 -67.59 -32.57 -30.69
C PRO A 244 -68.82 -33.22 -30.04
N LEU A 245 -68.87 -33.32 -28.72
CA LEU A 245 -70.04 -32.97 -27.90
C LEU A 245 -69.81 -33.29 -26.42
N SER A 246 -70.49 -32.50 -25.59
CA SER A 246 -71.01 -32.83 -24.26
C SER A 246 -70.19 -32.37 -23.05
N SER A 247 -70.73 -31.28 -22.47
CA SER A 247 -71.03 -31.13 -21.05
C SER A 247 -69.88 -31.25 -20.04
N HIS A 248 -69.34 -30.12 -19.58
CA HIS A 248 -69.20 -29.83 -18.14
C HIS A 248 -68.79 -28.37 -17.90
N ILE A 249 -69.78 -27.48 -17.84
CA ILE A 249 -69.67 -26.24 -17.08
C ILE A 249 -70.03 -26.65 -15.64
N GLN A 250 -69.14 -26.41 -14.67
CA GLN A 250 -69.43 -25.83 -13.34
C GLN A 250 -68.39 -26.06 -12.22
N ASN A 251 -67.28 -26.80 -12.42
CA ASN A 251 -66.34 -27.08 -11.31
C ASN A 251 -64.92 -26.49 -11.45
N SER A 252 -64.63 -25.68 -12.48
CA SER A 252 -63.26 -25.19 -12.77
C SER A 252 -62.98 -23.74 -12.35
N THR A 253 -63.99 -23.00 -11.91
CA THR A 253 -63.86 -21.58 -11.50
C THR A 253 -63.24 -21.42 -10.11
N ASP A 254 -63.48 -22.36 -9.19
CA ASP A 254 -63.00 -22.24 -7.81
C ASP A 254 -61.52 -22.57 -7.66
N THR A 255 -61.02 -23.56 -8.42
CA THR A 255 -59.60 -23.93 -8.41
C THR A 255 -58.73 -22.87 -9.08
N THR A 256 -59.22 -22.23 -10.15
CA THR A 256 -58.52 -21.12 -10.83
C THR A 256 -58.53 -19.84 -10.00
N SER A 257 -59.65 -19.54 -9.33
CA SER A 257 -59.77 -18.43 -8.36
C SER A 257 -58.81 -18.56 -7.17
N LEU A 258 -58.68 -19.77 -6.60
CA LEU A 258 -57.79 -20.02 -5.46
C LEU A 258 -56.31 -19.91 -5.86
N LEU A 259 -55.94 -20.41 -7.04
CA LEU A 259 -54.59 -20.26 -7.60
C LEU A 259 -54.22 -18.79 -7.87
N GLN A 260 -55.16 -18.02 -8.43
CA GLN A 260 -54.98 -16.57 -8.62
C GLN A 260 -54.82 -15.81 -7.30
N LYS A 261 -55.59 -16.16 -6.26
CA LYS A 261 -55.41 -15.60 -4.91
C LYS A 261 -54.05 -15.92 -4.32
N THR A 262 -53.56 -17.14 -4.54
CA THR A 262 -52.25 -17.57 -4.02
C THR A 262 -51.11 -16.82 -4.73
N GLN A 263 -51.17 -16.71 -6.07
CA GLN A 263 -50.21 -15.90 -6.84
C GLN A 263 -50.27 -14.40 -6.47
N ALA A 264 -51.46 -13.85 -6.21
CA ALA A 264 -51.61 -12.45 -5.80
C ALA A 264 -50.94 -12.19 -4.44
N ALA A 265 -51.08 -13.10 -3.48
CA ALA A 265 -50.43 -13.00 -2.17
C ALA A 265 -48.90 -13.11 -2.26
N GLU A 266 -48.38 -14.02 -3.10
CA GLU A 266 -46.94 -14.12 -3.36
C GLU A 266 -46.38 -12.86 -4.02
N LEU A 267 -47.10 -12.27 -4.99
CA LEU A 267 -46.71 -11.02 -5.63
C LEU A 267 -46.72 -9.84 -4.65
N GLU A 268 -47.69 -9.79 -3.73
CA GLU A 268 -47.75 -8.77 -2.69
C GLU A 268 -46.60 -8.92 -1.69
N GLU A 269 -46.26 -10.15 -1.29
CA GLU A 269 -45.10 -10.43 -0.45
C GLU A 269 -43.78 -10.04 -1.14
N LEU A 270 -43.61 -10.38 -2.42
CA LEU A 270 -42.44 -9.99 -3.20
C LEU A 270 -42.34 -8.47 -3.35
N ARG A 271 -43.45 -7.77 -3.57
CA ARG A 271 -43.47 -6.30 -3.59
C ARG A 271 -43.03 -5.70 -2.27
N ARG A 272 -43.53 -6.23 -1.15
CA ARG A 272 -43.09 -5.80 0.19
C ARG A 272 -41.59 -6.01 0.40
N LYS A 273 -41.05 -7.18 0.02
CA LYS A 273 -39.60 -7.47 0.09
C LYS A 273 -38.79 -6.52 -0.80
N ILE A 274 -39.27 -6.20 -2.00
CA ILE A 274 -38.61 -5.22 -2.89
C ILE A 274 -38.58 -3.84 -2.24
N SER A 275 -39.68 -3.39 -1.63
CA SER A 275 -39.73 -2.10 -0.92
C SER A 275 -38.80 -2.07 0.30
N GLU A 276 -38.75 -3.15 1.08
CA GLU A 276 -37.85 -3.28 2.23
C GLU A 276 -36.38 -3.29 1.80
N LEU A 277 -36.05 -4.07 0.77
CA LEU A 277 -34.71 -4.12 0.20
C LEU A 277 -34.30 -2.76 -0.38
N ALA A 278 -35.20 -2.05 -1.05
CA ALA A 278 -34.94 -0.71 -1.57
C ALA A 278 -34.61 0.28 -0.44
N GLY A 279 -35.36 0.25 0.67
CA GLY A 279 -35.07 1.07 1.85
C GLY A 279 -33.72 0.72 2.49
N SER A 280 -33.42 -0.57 2.65
CA SER A 280 -32.13 -1.02 3.20
C SER A 280 -30.94 -0.64 2.30
N LYS A 281 -31.15 -0.64 0.98
CA LYS A 281 -30.15 -0.24 -0.01
C LYS A 281 -29.86 1.25 0.11
N GLU A 282 -30.89 2.08 0.19
CA GLU A 282 -30.74 3.53 0.34
C GLU A 282 -30.00 3.88 1.64
N GLU A 283 -30.32 3.21 2.76
CA GLU A 283 -29.62 3.39 4.03
C GLU A 283 -28.13 2.98 3.95
N LEU A 284 -27.83 1.87 3.28
CA LEU A 284 -26.45 1.44 3.03
C LEU A 284 -25.69 2.41 2.12
N GLU A 285 -26.32 2.95 1.09
CA GLU A 285 -25.73 3.96 0.21
C GLU A 285 -25.40 5.24 0.99
N LEU A 286 -26.30 5.71 1.85
CA LEU A 286 -26.05 6.85 2.74
C LEU A 286 -24.87 6.59 3.68
N ARG A 287 -24.80 5.40 4.29
CA ARG A 287 -23.66 5.02 5.13
C ARG A 287 -22.35 4.99 4.34
N ASN A 288 -22.39 4.47 3.11
CA ASN A 288 -21.22 4.40 2.24
C ASN A 288 -20.72 5.79 1.85
N MET A 289 -21.62 6.72 1.49
CA MET A 289 -21.28 8.11 1.24
C MET A 289 -20.59 8.76 2.44
N LYS A 290 -21.16 8.60 3.64
CA LYS A 290 -20.55 9.11 4.87
C LYS A 290 -19.15 8.54 5.14
N LEU A 291 -18.97 7.23 4.97
CA LEU A 291 -17.66 6.60 5.12
C LEU A 291 -16.65 7.10 4.08
N SER A 292 -17.10 7.36 2.85
CA SER A 292 -16.26 7.93 1.79
C SER A 292 -15.82 9.36 2.12
N GLU A 293 -16.72 10.18 2.69
CA GLU A 293 -16.40 11.52 3.18
C GLU A 293 -15.40 11.48 4.33
N GLU A 294 -15.63 10.62 5.34
CA GLU A 294 -14.72 10.41 6.47
C GLU A 294 -13.34 9.93 6.00
N CYS A 295 -13.27 9.03 5.01
CA CYS A 295 -12.01 8.57 4.41
C CYS A 295 -11.28 9.72 3.70
N SER A 296 -12.02 10.56 2.97
CA SER A 296 -11.45 11.72 2.29
C SER A 296 -10.90 12.74 3.28
N TYR A 297 -11.60 12.96 4.39
CA TYR A 297 -11.17 13.82 5.49
C TYR A 297 -9.90 13.28 6.18
N ALA A 298 -9.88 11.98 6.51
CA ALA A 298 -8.71 11.32 7.09
C ALA A 298 -7.49 11.38 6.17
N LYS A 299 -7.69 11.20 4.86
CA LYS A 299 -6.63 11.36 3.84
C LYS A 299 -6.09 12.79 3.81
N GLY A 300 -6.95 13.80 3.93
CA GLY A 300 -6.55 15.20 4.03
C GLY A 300 -5.68 15.47 5.26
N LEU A 301 -6.11 14.98 6.43
CA LEU A 301 -5.33 15.07 7.67
C LEU A 301 -3.97 14.39 7.55
N ALA A 302 -3.94 13.16 7.02
CA ALA A 302 -2.70 12.42 6.82
C ALA A 302 -1.76 13.15 5.85
N SER A 303 -2.28 13.74 4.78
CA SER A 303 -1.49 14.54 3.84
C SER A 303 -0.93 15.80 4.49
N ALA A 304 -1.69 16.48 5.34
CA ALA A 304 -1.20 17.65 6.07
C ALA A 304 -0.09 17.28 7.05
N ALA A 305 -0.30 16.21 7.83
CA ALA A 305 0.71 15.69 8.75
C ALA A 305 1.99 15.25 8.03
N ALA A 306 1.87 14.60 6.86
CA ALA A 306 3.02 14.20 6.05
C ALA A 306 3.85 15.40 5.57
N VAL A 307 3.19 16.51 5.20
CA VAL A 307 3.88 17.75 4.82
C VAL A 307 4.59 18.37 6.02
N GLU A 308 3.96 18.42 7.19
CA GLU A 308 4.58 18.93 8.42
C GLU A 308 5.80 18.09 8.84
N LEU A 309 5.69 16.77 8.80
CA LEU A 309 6.81 15.86 9.07
C LEU A 309 7.96 16.07 8.09
N LYS A 310 7.65 16.28 6.80
CA LYS A 310 8.67 16.61 5.80
C LYS A 310 9.40 17.90 6.15
N VAL A 311 8.67 18.97 6.47
CA VAL A 311 9.26 20.26 6.87
C VAL A 311 10.13 20.10 8.13
N LEU A 312 9.65 19.36 9.13
CA LEU A 312 10.43 19.08 10.35
C LEU A 312 11.70 18.29 10.03
N SER A 313 11.62 17.28 9.15
CA SER A 313 12.80 16.50 8.73
C SER A 313 13.83 17.38 8.01
N GLU A 314 13.37 18.29 7.15
CA GLU A 314 14.24 19.26 6.47
C GLU A 314 14.95 20.18 7.48
N GLU A 315 14.23 20.71 8.49
CA GLU A 315 14.87 21.54 9.52
C GLU A 315 15.85 20.75 10.40
N VAL A 316 15.54 19.49 10.73
CA VAL A 316 16.48 18.61 11.47
C VAL A 316 17.76 18.39 10.66
N THR A 317 17.66 18.09 9.36
CA THR A 317 18.85 17.90 8.51
C THR A 317 19.68 19.19 8.40
N LYS A 318 19.02 20.35 8.32
CA LYS A 318 19.69 21.66 8.31
C LYS A 318 20.44 21.92 9.62
N LEU A 319 19.80 21.73 10.77
CA LEU A 319 20.45 21.88 12.08
C LEU A 319 21.59 20.89 12.29
N MET A 320 21.46 19.66 11.76
CA MET A 320 22.52 18.66 11.82
C MET A 320 23.73 19.08 10.98
N ASN A 321 23.52 19.64 9.79
CA ASN A 321 24.58 20.19 8.95
C ASN A 321 25.27 21.38 9.63
N ASP A 322 24.50 22.31 10.21
CA ASP A 322 25.04 23.48 10.92
C ASP A 322 25.87 23.03 12.14
N ASN A 323 25.41 22.05 12.91
CA ASN A 323 26.18 21.47 14.03
C ASN A 323 27.46 20.79 13.56
N SER A 324 27.42 20.06 12.45
CA SER A 324 28.62 19.44 11.85
C SER A 324 29.64 20.51 11.42
N GLN A 325 29.18 21.59 10.78
CA GLN A 325 30.03 22.73 10.41
C GLN A 325 30.64 23.39 11.65
N LEU A 326 29.84 23.72 12.67
CA LEU A 326 30.33 24.31 13.92
C LEU A 326 31.34 23.40 14.63
N ALA A 327 31.11 22.09 14.65
CA ALA A 327 32.06 21.13 15.20
C ALA A 327 33.39 21.14 14.43
N SER A 328 33.33 21.19 13.10
CA SER A 328 34.52 21.30 12.25
C SER A 328 35.28 22.61 12.47
N GLU A 329 34.58 23.73 12.65
CA GLU A 329 35.19 25.02 12.98
C GLU A 329 35.85 25.04 14.36
N LEU A 330 35.23 24.42 15.35
CA LEU A 330 35.79 24.30 16.70
C LEU A 330 37.08 23.49 16.67
N GLU A 331 37.11 22.37 15.95
CA GLU A 331 38.31 21.58 15.74
C GLU A 331 39.39 22.32 14.94
N ALA A 332 39.00 23.10 13.92
CA ALA A 332 39.92 23.96 13.18
C ALA A 332 40.53 25.06 14.06
N LYS A 333 39.74 25.68 14.95
CA LYS A 333 40.21 26.68 15.92
C LYS A 333 41.15 26.07 16.96
N LYS A 334 40.93 24.81 17.39
CA LYS A 334 41.87 24.07 18.27
C LYS A 334 43.20 23.74 17.59
N LYS A 335 43.17 23.49 16.27
CA LYS A 335 44.36 23.19 15.46
C LYS A 335 45.14 24.45 15.01
N SER A 336 44.59 25.65 15.22
CA SER A 336 45.30 26.92 15.01
C SER A 336 46.36 27.13 16.11
N PRO A 337 47.64 27.39 15.79
CA PRO A 337 48.65 27.61 16.80
C PRO A 337 48.33 28.89 17.56
N THR A 338 48.05 28.74 18.85
CA THR A 338 48.06 29.83 19.84
C THR A 338 49.44 30.47 19.79
N THR A 339 49.59 31.52 18.99
CA THR A 339 50.78 32.36 19.02
C THR A 339 50.68 33.17 20.30
N GLN A 340 51.39 32.70 21.32
CA GLN A 340 51.54 33.38 22.58
C GLN A 340 51.97 34.83 22.33
N ARG A 341 51.19 35.75 22.90
CA ARG A 341 51.58 37.13 23.16
C ARG A 341 53.01 37.17 23.71
N ARG A 342 53.93 37.77 22.96
CA ARG A 342 55.17 38.30 23.53
C ARG A 342 55.27 39.78 23.17
N THR A 343 55.13 40.58 24.22
CA THR A 343 55.28 42.04 24.25
C THR A 343 56.71 42.44 23.89
N THR A 344 56.90 43.29 22.89
CA THR A 344 57.97 44.31 22.80
C THR A 344 57.68 45.29 21.67
N PHE A 345 57.41 46.56 22.01
CA PHE A 345 57.69 47.72 21.14
C PHE A 345 59.20 48.02 21.22
N PRO A 346 59.87 48.60 20.19
CA PRO A 346 59.70 50.02 19.86
C PRO A 346 59.82 50.43 18.37
N SER A 347 59.02 51.45 18.02
CA SER A 347 59.35 52.67 17.26
C SER A 347 60.20 52.59 15.98
N THR A 348 59.64 53.04 14.84
CA THR A 348 59.93 54.35 14.20
C THR A 348 59.39 54.42 12.76
N ARG A 349 58.69 55.52 12.42
CA ARG A 349 58.74 56.33 11.17
C ARG A 349 58.68 55.56 9.81
N LYS A 350 57.84 55.86 8.82
CA LYS A 350 57.53 57.16 8.21
C LYS A 350 56.48 56.97 7.08
N ASP A 351 55.67 57.99 6.83
CA ASP A 351 54.68 58.14 5.75
C ASP A 351 55.17 57.90 4.30
N GLY A 352 54.22 57.54 3.41
CA GLY A 352 54.35 57.76 1.96
C GLY A 352 53.46 56.88 1.07
N HIS A 353 52.20 57.25 0.89
CA HIS A 353 51.25 56.74 -0.13
C HIS A 353 51.52 57.43 -1.52
N PRO A 354 50.95 57.07 -2.70
CA PRO A 354 50.34 55.83 -3.19
C PRO A 354 50.70 55.41 -4.65
N ARG A 355 50.12 54.27 -5.07
CA ARG A 355 49.78 53.82 -6.45
C ARG A 355 50.91 53.25 -7.34
N LYS A 356 50.80 51.94 -7.60
CA LYS A 356 50.23 51.33 -8.83
C LYS A 356 50.80 49.92 -8.93
N HIS A 357 50.01 48.91 -8.54
CA HIS A 357 50.13 47.61 -9.17
C HIS A 357 48.82 46.85 -9.02
N ASP A 358 48.24 46.48 -10.15
CA ASP A 358 47.11 45.56 -10.27
C ASP A 358 47.39 44.27 -9.50
N HIS A 359 46.68 44.09 -8.39
CA HIS A 359 46.64 42.82 -7.68
C HIS A 359 45.19 42.38 -7.59
N GLN A 360 44.89 41.35 -8.37
CA GLN A 360 43.82 40.39 -8.12
C GLN A 360 44.01 39.84 -6.70
N GLY A 361 43.44 40.54 -5.72
CA GLY A 361 43.23 40.05 -4.37
C GLY A 361 41.86 39.37 -4.28
N PRO A 362 41.67 38.45 -3.32
CA PRO A 362 40.40 37.77 -3.12
C PRO A 362 39.29 38.81 -2.90
N PRO A 363 38.05 38.55 -3.37
CA PRO A 363 36.95 39.48 -3.22
C PRO A 363 36.82 39.84 -1.74
N SER A 364 36.78 41.14 -1.46
CA SER A 364 36.56 41.64 -0.11
C SER A 364 35.27 41.02 0.43
N LEU A 365 35.34 40.28 1.54
CA LEU A 365 34.20 39.69 2.24
C LEU A 365 33.02 40.68 2.40
N SER A 366 33.31 41.99 2.50
CA SER A 366 32.27 43.02 2.54
C SER A 366 31.44 43.14 1.26
N SER A 367 32.01 42.86 0.09
CA SER A 367 31.32 42.85 -1.20
C SER A 367 30.43 41.63 -1.36
N ASP A 368 30.87 40.46 -0.87
CA ASP A 368 30.10 39.23 -0.96
C ASP A 368 28.90 39.25 0.00
N ILE A 369 29.09 39.75 1.23
CA ILE A 369 27.99 39.97 2.18
C ILE A 369 26.94 40.95 1.62
N LYS A 370 27.36 42.02 0.94
CA LYS A 370 26.42 42.98 0.33
C LYS A 370 25.63 42.35 -0.82
N ARG A 371 26.28 41.48 -1.61
CA ARG A 371 25.66 40.76 -2.72
C ARG A 371 24.65 39.74 -2.20
N GLU A 372 25.03 38.99 -1.17
CA GLU A 372 24.17 37.99 -0.54
C GLU A 372 22.94 38.62 0.13
N LEU A 373 23.11 39.78 0.80
CA LEU A 373 21.99 40.56 1.33
C LEU A 373 21.03 41.05 0.22
N ALA A 374 21.55 41.43 -0.95
CA ALA A 374 20.71 41.80 -2.09
C ALA A 374 19.93 40.59 -2.63
N SER A 375 20.60 39.44 -2.81
CA SER A 375 19.94 38.19 -3.23
C SER A 375 18.95 37.66 -2.20
N SER A 376 19.17 37.92 -0.91
CA SER A 376 18.21 37.59 0.15
C SER A 376 16.95 38.44 0.06
N ARG A 377 17.08 39.76 -0.15
CA ARG A 377 15.94 40.67 -0.32
C ARG A 377 15.14 40.38 -1.59
N GLU A 378 15.82 39.99 -2.67
CA GLU A 378 15.15 39.61 -3.92
C GLU A 378 14.34 38.32 -3.75
N ARG A 379 14.88 37.32 -3.04
CA ARG A 379 14.13 36.12 -2.67
C ARG A 379 12.92 36.45 -1.78
N GLU A 380 13.10 37.31 -0.80
CA GLU A 380 12.03 37.77 0.09
C GLU A 380 10.89 38.43 -0.70
N HIS A 381 11.21 39.38 -1.59
CA HIS A 381 10.22 39.98 -2.48
C HIS A 381 9.55 38.97 -3.41
N SER A 382 10.28 37.97 -3.91
CA SER A 382 9.68 36.90 -4.72
C SER A 382 8.69 36.06 -3.92
N TYR A 383 8.97 35.77 -2.64
CA TYR A 383 8.05 35.05 -1.78
C TYR A 383 6.84 35.89 -1.40
N GLU A 384 7.02 37.18 -1.11
CA GLU A 384 5.90 38.11 -0.87
C GLU A 384 4.98 38.19 -2.10
N ALA A 385 5.53 38.29 -3.30
CA ALA A 385 4.74 38.32 -4.54
C ALA A 385 3.98 37.01 -4.77
N ALA A 386 4.63 35.86 -4.58
CA ALA A 386 3.98 34.55 -4.71
C ALA A 386 2.88 34.33 -3.66
N LEU A 387 3.06 34.87 -2.45
CA LEU A 387 2.04 34.82 -1.40
C LEU A 387 0.82 35.67 -1.79
N ALA A 388 1.05 36.89 -2.30
CA ALA A 388 -0.03 37.77 -2.75
C ALA A 388 -0.81 37.19 -3.94
N GLU A 389 -0.12 36.56 -4.90
CA GLU A 389 -0.78 35.85 -6.02
C GLU A 389 -1.63 34.68 -5.51
N LYS A 390 -1.12 33.91 -4.55
CA LYS A 390 -1.88 32.83 -3.93
C LYS A 390 -3.13 33.34 -3.21
N GLU A 391 -3.03 34.46 -2.48
CA GLU A 391 -4.17 35.09 -1.81
C GLU A 391 -5.22 35.57 -2.82
N GLU A 392 -4.80 36.14 -3.96
CA GLU A 392 -5.70 36.56 -5.04
C GLU A 392 -6.46 35.35 -5.63
N ILE A 393 -5.75 34.28 -5.95
CA ILE A 393 -6.35 33.04 -6.46
C ILE A 393 -7.32 32.44 -5.43
N GLU A 394 -6.97 32.45 -4.14
CA GLU A 394 -7.84 31.95 -3.09
C GLU A 394 -9.14 32.76 -2.98
N VAL A 395 -9.05 34.10 -3.09
CA VAL A 395 -10.23 34.98 -3.11
C VAL A 395 -11.10 34.71 -4.33
N GLU A 396 -10.52 34.53 -5.52
CA GLU A 396 -11.27 34.21 -6.72
C GLU A 396 -11.98 32.85 -6.62
N LEU A 397 -11.30 31.83 -6.07
CA LEU A 397 -11.90 30.53 -5.83
C LEU A 397 -13.05 30.60 -4.83
N ARG A 398 -12.90 31.34 -3.72
CA ARG A 398 -13.98 31.57 -2.75
C ARG A 398 -15.19 32.23 -3.41
N LYS A 399 -14.97 33.26 -4.23
CA LYS A 399 -16.03 33.91 -5.00
C LYS A 399 -16.76 32.93 -5.92
N LYS A 400 -16.03 32.07 -6.64
CA LYS A 400 -16.61 31.07 -7.54
C LYS A 400 -17.44 30.03 -6.80
N VAL A 401 -17.02 29.64 -5.60
CA VAL A 401 -17.80 28.77 -4.72
C VAL A 401 -19.09 29.45 -4.29
N GLU A 402 -19.03 30.72 -3.87
CA GLU A 402 -20.22 31.49 -3.51
C GLU A 402 -21.20 31.59 -4.68
N GLU A 403 -20.71 31.94 -5.88
CA GLU A 403 -21.53 32.02 -7.10
C GLU A 403 -22.17 30.67 -7.45
N SER A 404 -21.46 29.55 -7.28
CA SER A 404 -22.00 28.21 -7.49
C SER A 404 -23.12 27.90 -6.50
N LYS A 405 -22.95 28.23 -5.20
CA LYS A 405 -23.99 28.04 -4.19
C LYS A 405 -25.26 28.84 -4.51
N HIS A 406 -25.11 30.08 -4.96
CA HIS A 406 -26.27 30.89 -5.39
C HIS A 406 -26.97 30.27 -6.60
N ARG A 407 -26.21 29.74 -7.57
CA ARG A 407 -26.78 29.04 -8.74
C ARG A 407 -27.51 27.76 -8.33
N GLU A 408 -26.96 27.00 -7.41
CA GLU A 408 -27.57 25.78 -6.87
C GLU A 408 -28.88 26.09 -6.17
N ALA A 409 -28.89 27.05 -5.25
CA ALA A 409 -30.10 27.50 -4.56
C ALA A 409 -31.20 27.98 -5.53
N TYR A 410 -30.80 28.64 -6.63
CA TYR A 410 -31.74 29.04 -7.68
C TYR A 410 -32.36 27.81 -8.38
N LEU A 411 -31.56 26.80 -8.72
CA LEU A 411 -32.05 25.57 -9.37
C LEU A 411 -32.94 24.75 -8.42
N GLU A 412 -32.60 24.66 -7.14
CA GLU A 412 -33.44 24.02 -6.13
C GLU A 412 -34.80 24.71 -6.01
N ASN A 413 -34.84 26.04 -6.04
CA ASN A 413 -36.08 26.80 -6.03
C ASN A 413 -36.94 26.53 -7.29
N GLU A 414 -36.32 26.50 -8.47
CA GLU A 414 -37.03 26.15 -9.71
C GLU A 414 -37.56 24.71 -9.69
N LEU A 415 -36.79 23.76 -9.14
CA LEU A 415 -37.25 22.39 -8.94
C LEU A 415 -38.43 22.33 -7.96
N ALA A 416 -38.35 23.04 -6.84
CA ALA A 416 -39.45 23.13 -5.88
C ALA A 416 -40.72 23.72 -6.53
N ASN A 417 -40.58 24.79 -7.33
CA ASN A 417 -41.66 25.38 -8.10
C ASN A 417 -42.27 24.39 -9.10
N MET A 418 -41.43 23.65 -9.84
CA MET A 418 -41.89 22.59 -10.73
C MET A 418 -42.63 21.48 -9.99
N TRP A 419 -42.13 21.03 -8.84
CA TRP A 419 -42.79 20.03 -8.01
C TRP A 419 -44.17 20.49 -7.54
N ILE A 420 -44.31 21.75 -7.15
CA ILE A 420 -45.60 22.36 -6.79
C ILE A 420 -46.54 22.35 -8.01
N GLN A 421 -46.05 22.69 -9.21
CA GLN A 421 -46.85 22.66 -10.44
C GLN A 421 -47.29 21.22 -10.80
N VAL A 422 -46.39 20.24 -10.72
CA VAL A 422 -46.71 18.82 -10.95
C VAL A 422 -47.77 18.34 -9.94
N ALA A 423 -47.66 18.73 -8.68
CA ALA A 423 -48.65 18.42 -7.66
C ALA A 423 -50.01 19.06 -7.97
N LYS A 424 -50.05 20.34 -8.40
CA LYS A 424 -51.28 21.02 -8.82
C LYS A 424 -51.94 20.31 -10.00
N LEU A 425 -51.17 19.92 -11.02
CA LEU A 425 -51.67 19.21 -12.20
C LEU A 425 -52.20 17.81 -11.85
N LYS A 426 -51.50 17.08 -10.95
CA LYS A 426 -51.97 15.78 -10.46
C LYS A 426 -53.28 15.89 -9.70
N ASN A 427 -53.47 16.99 -8.95
CA ASN A 427 -54.70 17.25 -8.20
C ASN A 427 -55.82 17.80 -9.09
N SER A 428 -55.52 18.44 -10.23
CA SER A 428 -56.53 18.87 -11.21
C SER A 428 -56.92 17.76 -12.20
N GLY A 429 -56.12 16.70 -12.35
CA GLY A 429 -56.40 15.57 -13.26
C GLY A 429 -57.36 14.50 -12.73
N GLY A 430 -57.96 14.71 -11.55
CA GLY A 430 -58.85 13.76 -10.88
C GLY A 430 -60.29 14.23 -10.67
N GLY A 431 -60.73 15.32 -11.30
CA GLY A 431 -62.09 15.81 -11.18
C GLY A 431 -62.43 16.85 -12.23
N GLU A 432 -63.05 16.41 -13.32
CA GLU A 432 -63.99 17.25 -14.06
C GLU A 432 -65.28 17.26 -13.23
N ASP A 433 -65.56 18.38 -12.55
CA ASP A 433 -66.69 19.25 -12.90
C ASP A 433 -66.88 20.40 -11.88
N ASP A 434 -66.88 21.61 -12.45
CA ASP A 434 -67.51 22.88 -12.05
C ASP A 434 -67.55 23.35 -10.58
N GLU A 435 -66.92 24.51 -10.32
CA GLU A 435 -67.67 25.76 -10.08
C GLU A 435 -66.71 26.97 -9.98
N SER A 436 -66.80 27.83 -10.99
CA SER A 436 -66.95 29.29 -10.89
C SER A 436 -66.27 30.10 -9.75
N ILE A 437 -65.43 31.05 -10.21
CA ILE A 437 -65.40 32.47 -9.80
C ILE A 437 -64.93 32.78 -8.36
N THR A 438 -63.77 33.43 -8.22
CA THR A 438 -63.68 34.85 -7.82
C THR A 438 -62.25 35.28 -7.43
N ASN A 439 -61.95 36.54 -7.80
CA ASN A 439 -60.97 37.46 -7.24
C ASN A 439 -59.58 37.55 -7.90
N GLN A 440 -59.59 38.31 -9.00
CA GLN A 440 -58.79 39.55 -9.15
C GLN A 440 -58.32 40.16 -7.82
N LYS A 441 -57.06 40.62 -7.76
CA LYS A 441 -56.57 41.96 -7.32
C LYS A 441 -55.05 41.85 -7.09
N LEU A 442 -54.23 42.23 -8.06
CA LEU A 442 -53.57 43.55 -8.21
C LEU A 442 -52.33 43.75 -7.33
N ASP A 443 -51.32 44.30 -8.01
CA ASP A 443 -50.29 45.23 -7.56
C ASP A 443 -48.98 44.70 -6.96
N GLY A 444 -47.89 45.24 -7.52
CA GLY A 444 -46.92 45.93 -6.67
C GLY A 444 -45.45 45.62 -6.88
N PHE A 445 -44.87 46.22 -7.94
CA PHE A 445 -43.65 47.05 -7.88
C PHE A 445 -42.86 47.16 -6.55
N PHE A 446 -41.52 47.05 -6.66
CA PHE A 446 -40.44 47.59 -5.78
C PHE A 446 -40.35 47.03 -4.34
N VAL A 447 -39.19 46.70 -3.76
CA VAL A 447 -37.82 47.25 -3.80
C VAL A 447 -36.81 46.11 -3.69
#